data_AF-A0A914GEW4-F1
#
_entry.id   AF-A0A914GEW4-F1
#
_cell.length_a   1.000
_cell.length_b   1.000
_cell.length_c   1.000
_cell.angle_alpha   90.00
_cell.angle_beta   90.00
_cell.angle_gamma   90.00
#
_symmetry.space_group_name_H-M   'P 1'
#
loop_
_entity.id
_entity.type
_entity.pdbx_description
1 polymer ?
#
loop_
_entity_poly.entity_id
_entity_poly.type
_entity_poly.pdbx_seq_one_letter_code
_entity_poly.pdbx_strand_id
1 'polypeptide(L)'
;MEIHITDFSSGKNERIEAYRLSLKRLKKDQENVKVVDDGMYFNTPIAEMARMQYGHDQGIKGRLQQYFLENTASSLNIRLFNFTIKVISCILYCLRVIQDSGDLPEHVEIKDTDVIHYEYLIWVDTGDVLWLIQTIVAIISIGETILIYYLTYKGSILRLCFNIPFLLELITSFPLILTIFVKEWRQFYVPIFLNCWLANGILEDMLHDLHRVSQVNTTALSRQMTGLFSTLFCLIFSGACAFEHLQRSGIRRLNLFESFYFVMVTFSTVGFGDIHPDWWMSQLCVCILIFVAFGVLPSKVSLFFI
;
A
#
# COMPACT_ATOMS: atom_id res chain seq x y z
N MET A 1 64.88 68.09 -30.09
CA MET A 1 64.08 67.11 -30.86
C MET A 1 63.26 66.33 -29.84
N GLU A 2 62.19 66.95 -29.36
CA GLU A 2 61.21 66.32 -28.46
C GLU A 2 59.98 65.97 -29.30
N ILE A 3 59.64 64.69 -29.37
CA ILE A 3 58.38 64.21 -29.93
C ILE A 3 57.55 63.67 -28.78
N HIS A 4 56.33 64.21 -28.71
CA HIS A 4 55.26 63.96 -27.76
C HIS A 4 55.02 62.47 -27.46
N ILE A 5 55.13 62.11 -26.18
CA ILE A 5 54.59 60.87 -25.59
C ILE A 5 53.26 61.25 -24.92
N THR A 6 52.17 61.36 -25.68
CA THR A 6 50.83 61.61 -25.08
C THR A 6 49.71 60.70 -25.57
N ASP A 7 49.89 59.89 -26.61
CA ASP A 7 48.75 59.19 -27.24
C ASP A 7 48.54 57.70 -26.88
N PHE A 8 49.43 57.08 -26.09
CA PHE A 8 49.29 55.64 -25.76
C PHE A 8 48.56 55.36 -24.43
N SER A 9 48.39 56.37 -23.58
CA SER A 9 47.72 56.25 -22.27
C SER A 9 46.19 56.40 -22.36
N SER A 10 45.70 57.23 -23.30
CA SER A 10 44.28 57.57 -23.44
C SER A 10 43.42 56.38 -23.87
N GLY A 11 43.82 55.65 -24.93
CA GLY A 11 43.04 54.52 -25.47
C GLY A 11 42.97 53.28 -24.57
N LYS A 12 43.88 53.14 -23.59
CA LYS A 12 43.84 52.05 -22.61
C LYS A 12 42.81 52.32 -21.51
N ASN A 13 42.64 53.59 -21.11
CA ASN A 13 41.64 54.00 -20.13
C ASN A 13 40.21 53.91 -20.70
N GLU A 14 39.98 54.30 -21.95
CA GLU A 14 38.66 54.15 -22.60
C GLU A 14 38.23 52.68 -22.72
N ARG A 15 39.15 51.78 -23.05
CA ARG A 15 38.85 50.33 -23.10
C ARG A 15 38.53 49.74 -21.73
N ILE A 16 39.19 50.21 -20.68
CA ILE A 16 38.92 49.79 -19.30
C ILE A 16 37.58 50.36 -18.81
N GLU A 17 37.24 51.59 -19.18
CA GLU A 17 35.92 52.17 -18.88
C GLU A 17 34.79 51.45 -19.61
N ALA A 18 34.96 51.14 -20.90
CA ALA A 18 34.00 50.35 -21.66
C ALA A 18 33.76 48.97 -21.03
N TYR A 19 34.82 48.29 -20.58
CA TYR A 19 34.71 47.00 -19.88
C TYR A 19 34.01 47.12 -18.52
N ARG A 20 34.29 48.18 -17.76
CA ARG A 20 33.59 48.47 -16.48
C ARG A 20 32.11 48.78 -16.70
N LEU A 21 31.77 49.48 -17.78
CA LEU A 21 30.38 49.78 -18.13
C LEU A 21 29.62 48.52 -18.54
N SER A 22 30.25 47.62 -19.31
CA SER A 22 29.69 46.31 -19.65
C SER A 22 29.51 45.41 -18.42
N LEU A 23 30.48 45.39 -17.49
CA LEU A 23 30.37 44.64 -16.23
C LEU A 23 29.28 45.22 -15.30
N LYS A 24 29.09 46.55 -15.29
CA LYS A 24 27.99 47.18 -14.56
C LYS A 24 26.62 46.84 -15.17
N ARG A 25 26.52 46.76 -16.50
CA ARG A 25 25.30 46.30 -17.18
C ARG A 25 25.01 44.84 -16.86
N LEU A 26 26.00 43.96 -16.95
CA LEU A 26 25.84 42.54 -16.59
C LEU A 26 25.46 42.32 -15.13
N LYS A 27 26.03 43.10 -14.19
CA LYS A 27 25.59 43.05 -12.78
C LYS A 27 24.17 43.56 -12.60
N LYS A 28 23.78 44.64 -13.28
CA LYS A 28 22.41 45.17 -13.25
C LYS A 28 21.40 44.19 -13.89
N ASP A 29 21.80 43.46 -14.91
CA ASP A 29 20.99 42.41 -15.54
C ASP A 29 20.88 41.18 -14.61
N GLN A 30 21.95 40.79 -13.90
CA GLN A 30 21.86 39.74 -12.87
C GLN A 30 21.05 40.15 -11.64
N GLU A 31 21.08 41.42 -11.26
CA GLU A 31 20.26 41.97 -10.17
C GLU A 31 18.80 42.08 -10.60
N ASN A 32 18.51 42.47 -11.85
CA ASN A 32 17.16 42.41 -12.42
C ASN A 32 16.64 40.97 -12.55
N VAL A 33 17.47 39.99 -12.90
CA VAL A 33 17.09 38.57 -12.90
C VAL A 33 16.78 38.09 -11.48
N LYS A 34 17.58 38.47 -10.49
CA LYS A 34 17.30 38.17 -9.08
C LYS A 34 16.05 38.88 -8.54
N VAL A 35 15.78 40.11 -8.97
CA VAL A 35 14.57 40.86 -8.58
C VAL A 35 13.30 40.31 -9.26
N VAL A 36 13.43 39.71 -10.45
CA VAL A 36 12.34 38.94 -11.07
C VAL A 36 12.08 37.63 -10.32
N ASP A 37 13.12 36.98 -9.78
CA ASP A 37 12.99 35.74 -8.99
C ASP A 37 12.49 35.98 -7.55
N ASP A 38 12.85 37.09 -6.90
CA ASP A 38 12.51 37.36 -5.48
C ASP A 38 11.18 38.13 -5.27
N GLY A 39 10.47 38.49 -6.35
CA GLY A 39 9.29 39.37 -6.32
C GLY A 39 7.93 38.74 -6.62
N MET A 40 7.83 37.44 -6.91
CA MET A 40 6.55 36.78 -7.22
C MET A 40 6.42 35.43 -6.53
N TYR A 41 6.12 35.47 -5.23
CA TYR A 41 5.81 34.27 -4.46
C TYR A 41 4.40 33.74 -4.77
N PHE A 42 4.36 32.43 -5.08
CA PHE A 42 3.24 31.48 -4.98
C PHE A 42 2.16 31.47 -6.07
N ASN A 43 2.44 30.81 -7.20
CA ASN A 43 1.99 29.44 -7.47
C ASN A 43 2.25 29.06 -8.94
N THR A 44 2.81 27.85 -9.15
CA THR A 44 3.30 27.21 -10.39
C THR A 44 4.57 27.86 -10.95
N PRO A 45 5.77 27.17 -10.95
CA PRO A 45 6.22 26.47 -12.18
C PRO A 45 7.50 25.57 -12.04
N ILE A 46 7.40 24.26 -11.80
CA ILE A 46 8.49 23.31 -12.17
C ILE A 46 7.88 22.09 -12.86
N ALA A 47 6.79 21.57 -12.30
CA ALA A 47 5.99 20.54 -12.96
C ALA A 47 5.47 20.98 -14.34
N GLU A 48 5.13 22.26 -14.50
CA GLU A 48 4.59 22.80 -15.75
C GLU A 48 5.67 23.03 -16.82
N MET A 49 6.87 23.50 -16.43
CA MET A 49 8.02 23.57 -17.33
C MET A 49 8.57 22.18 -17.69
N ALA A 50 8.56 21.22 -16.74
CA ALA A 50 8.91 19.82 -17.01
C ALA A 50 7.89 19.15 -17.95
N ARG A 51 6.59 19.48 -17.83
CA ARG A 51 5.51 19.04 -18.74
C ARG A 51 5.59 19.64 -20.14
N MET A 52 6.21 20.82 -20.30
CA MET A 52 6.47 21.39 -21.63
C MET A 52 7.72 20.79 -22.28
N GLN A 53 8.68 20.31 -21.48
CA GLN A 53 9.95 19.77 -21.97
C GLN A 53 9.92 18.24 -22.23
N TYR A 54 9.08 17.50 -21.50
CA TYR A 54 8.70 16.12 -21.83
C TYR A 54 7.35 16.17 -22.52
N GLY A 55 7.33 15.96 -23.84
CA GLY A 55 6.12 16.07 -24.66
C GLY A 55 4.92 15.38 -24.02
N HIS A 56 3.76 16.03 -24.07
CA HIS A 56 2.50 15.42 -23.68
C HIS A 56 2.31 14.16 -24.54
N ASP A 57 2.47 12.98 -23.95
CA ASP A 57 2.06 11.73 -24.59
C ASP A 57 0.53 11.82 -24.77
N GLN A 58 0.08 12.30 -25.94
CA GLN A 58 -1.33 12.42 -26.34
C GLN A 58 -2.05 11.05 -26.42
N GLY A 59 -1.36 9.95 -26.08
CA GLY A 59 -1.91 8.61 -26.07
C GLY A 59 -2.85 8.34 -24.90
N ILE A 60 -3.62 7.25 -25.02
CA ILE A 60 -4.56 6.77 -23.99
C ILE A 60 -3.84 6.59 -22.63
N LYS A 61 -2.58 6.13 -22.65
CA LYS A 61 -1.74 5.98 -21.45
C LYS A 61 -1.50 7.31 -20.73
N GLY A 62 -1.20 8.38 -21.46
CA GLY A 62 -0.95 9.71 -20.87
C GLY A 62 -2.21 10.30 -20.25
N ARG A 63 -3.37 10.15 -20.92
CA ARG A 63 -4.68 10.56 -20.36
C ARG A 63 -5.05 9.79 -19.10
N LEU A 64 -4.81 8.47 -19.09
CA LEU A 64 -5.04 7.64 -17.91
C LEU A 64 -4.08 8.00 -16.77
N GLN A 65 -2.81 8.25 -17.05
CA GLN A 65 -1.85 8.70 -16.03
C GLN A 65 -2.25 10.05 -15.45
N GLN A 66 -2.68 11.01 -16.27
CA GLN A 66 -3.19 12.30 -15.79
C GLN A 66 -4.43 12.12 -14.91
N TYR A 67 -5.35 11.22 -15.27
CA TYR A 67 -6.56 10.95 -14.49
C TYR A 67 -6.29 10.21 -13.17
N PHE A 68 -5.46 9.16 -13.19
CA PHE A 68 -5.19 8.30 -12.03
C PHE A 68 -4.13 8.87 -11.08
N LEU A 69 -3.13 9.60 -11.59
CA LEU A 69 -1.97 10.04 -10.80
C LEU A 69 -1.93 11.56 -10.58
N GLU A 70 -2.33 12.36 -11.57
CA GLU A 70 -2.14 13.82 -11.49
C GLU A 70 -3.36 14.56 -10.96
N ASN A 71 -4.57 14.08 -11.20
CA ASN A 71 -5.79 14.69 -10.66
C ASN A 71 -6.06 14.18 -9.24
N THR A 72 -5.84 15.03 -8.23
CA THR A 72 -6.01 14.69 -6.82
C THR A 72 -7.39 14.13 -6.49
N ALA A 73 -8.47 14.73 -6.99
CA ALA A 73 -9.83 14.29 -6.67
C ALA A 73 -10.15 12.91 -7.26
N SER A 74 -9.76 12.68 -8.52
CA SER A 74 -9.96 11.40 -9.19
C SER A 74 -9.06 10.31 -8.61
N SER A 75 -7.78 10.62 -8.35
CA SER A 75 -6.82 9.72 -7.71
C SER A 75 -7.30 9.25 -6.33
N LEU A 76 -7.83 10.17 -5.51
CA LEU A 76 -8.39 9.83 -4.20
C LEU A 76 -9.62 8.93 -4.32
N ASN A 77 -10.55 9.23 -5.23
CA ASN A 77 -11.74 8.41 -5.43
C ASN A 77 -11.40 6.99 -5.90
N ILE A 78 -10.40 6.84 -6.77
CA ILE A 78 -9.92 5.52 -7.20
C ILE A 78 -9.33 4.75 -6.02
N ARG A 79 -8.46 5.38 -5.22
CA ARG A 79 -7.90 4.72 -4.03
C ARG A 79 -8.96 4.37 -3.00
N LEU A 80 -9.97 5.21 -2.80
CA LEU A 80 -11.10 4.94 -1.93
C LEU A 80 -11.92 3.74 -2.42
N PHE A 81 -12.13 3.63 -3.74
CA PHE A 81 -12.78 2.49 -4.35
C PHE A 81 -11.98 1.20 -4.11
N ASN A 82 -10.67 1.23 -4.35
CA ASN A 82 -9.77 0.10 -4.06
C ASN A 82 -9.82 -0.31 -2.59
N PHE A 83 -9.68 0.66 -1.68
CA PHE A 83 -9.77 0.45 -0.25
C PHE A 83 -11.09 -0.25 0.12
N THR A 84 -12.19 0.21 -0.46
CA THR A 84 -13.52 -0.36 -0.22
C THR A 84 -13.61 -1.80 -0.72
N ILE A 85 -13.07 -2.12 -1.90
CA ILE A 85 -12.99 -3.50 -2.41
C ILE A 85 -12.21 -4.40 -1.43
N LYS A 86 -11.10 -3.92 -0.88
CA LYS A 86 -10.29 -4.69 0.09
C LYS A 86 -11.03 -4.92 1.40
N VAL A 87 -11.71 -3.91 1.92
CA VAL A 87 -12.54 -4.04 3.12
C VAL A 87 -13.70 -5.01 2.88
N ILE A 88 -14.41 -4.90 1.75
CA ILE A 88 -15.48 -5.82 1.36
C ILE A 88 -14.95 -7.26 1.28
N SER A 89 -13.77 -7.47 0.71
CA SER A 89 -13.14 -8.79 0.64
C SER A 89 -12.92 -9.40 2.02
N CYS A 90 -12.44 -8.61 2.99
CA CYS A 90 -12.27 -9.05 4.37
C CYS A 90 -13.61 -9.34 5.06
N ILE A 91 -14.64 -8.53 4.81
CA ILE A 91 -15.99 -8.78 5.34
C ILE A 91 -16.56 -10.08 4.78
N LEU A 92 -16.40 -10.33 3.48
CA LEU A 92 -16.82 -11.58 2.85
C LEU A 92 -16.08 -12.79 3.42
N TYR A 93 -14.81 -12.65 3.80
CA TYR A 93 -14.09 -13.68 4.55
C TYR A 93 -14.74 -13.96 5.91
N CYS A 94 -15.04 -12.92 6.70
CA CYS A 94 -15.72 -13.10 7.99
C CYS A 94 -17.08 -13.77 7.84
N LEU A 95 -17.87 -13.36 6.85
CA LEU A 95 -19.17 -13.98 6.55
C LEU A 95 -19.01 -15.47 6.20
N ARG A 96 -17.97 -15.81 5.44
CA ARG A 96 -17.63 -17.19 5.10
C ARG A 96 -17.28 -18.00 6.35
N VAL A 97 -16.50 -17.45 7.28
CA VAL A 97 -16.18 -18.11 8.56
C VAL A 97 -17.43 -18.30 9.42
N ILE A 98 -18.34 -17.33 9.46
CA ILE A 98 -19.58 -17.42 10.27
C ILE A 98 -20.57 -18.45 9.70
N GLN A 99 -20.61 -18.62 8.37
CA GLN A 99 -21.50 -19.56 7.68
C GLN A 99 -20.94 -20.98 7.58
N ASP A 100 -19.67 -21.16 7.91
CA ASP A 100 -18.99 -22.44 7.81
C ASP A 100 -19.55 -23.42 8.84
N SER A 101 -20.05 -24.56 8.37
CA SER A 101 -20.63 -25.61 9.22
C SER A 101 -19.55 -26.43 9.95
N GLY A 102 -18.28 -26.23 9.59
CA GLY A 102 -17.14 -26.96 10.14
C GLY A 102 -16.96 -28.37 9.58
N ASP A 103 -17.85 -28.81 8.70
CA ASP A 103 -17.79 -30.11 8.04
C ASP A 103 -16.83 -30.07 6.84
N LEU A 104 -16.35 -31.25 6.43
CA LEU A 104 -15.59 -31.44 5.21
C LEU A 104 -16.54 -31.56 4.01
N PRO A 105 -16.13 -31.13 2.81
CA PRO A 105 -16.89 -31.40 1.59
C PRO A 105 -17.12 -32.90 1.37
N GLU A 106 -18.28 -33.27 0.82
CA GLU A 106 -18.67 -34.67 0.58
C GLU A 106 -17.67 -35.46 -0.28
N HIS A 107 -16.87 -34.78 -1.10
CA HIS A 107 -15.89 -35.40 -1.99
C HIS A 107 -14.55 -35.74 -1.32
N VAL A 108 -14.33 -35.34 -0.06
CA VAL A 108 -13.07 -35.54 0.67
C VAL A 108 -13.19 -36.69 1.65
N GLU A 109 -12.55 -37.82 1.35
CA GLU A 109 -12.44 -38.94 2.28
C GLU A 109 -11.31 -38.69 3.29
N ILE A 110 -11.61 -38.82 4.59
CA ILE A 110 -10.61 -38.77 5.65
C ILE A 110 -9.76 -40.03 5.54
N LYS A 111 -8.45 -39.86 5.35
CA LYS A 111 -7.51 -40.99 5.49
C LYS A 111 -7.35 -41.28 6.98
N ASP A 112 -8.07 -42.29 7.45
CA ASP A 112 -8.12 -42.78 8.85
C ASP A 112 -6.76 -43.25 9.44
N THR A 113 -5.65 -43.05 8.72
CA THR A 113 -4.33 -43.55 9.08
C THR A 113 -3.46 -42.54 9.85
N ASP A 114 -3.79 -41.24 9.84
CA ASP A 114 -2.98 -40.22 10.52
C ASP A 114 -3.77 -39.41 11.55
N VAL A 115 -3.13 -39.14 12.69
CA VAL A 115 -3.62 -38.25 13.78
C VAL A 115 -3.74 -36.78 13.30
N ILE A 116 -3.34 -36.48 12.06
CA ILE A 116 -3.18 -35.13 11.53
C ILE A 116 -4.15 -34.90 10.37
N HIS A 117 -5.28 -34.25 10.65
CA HIS A 117 -6.31 -33.92 9.66
C HIS A 117 -6.02 -32.64 8.87
N TYR A 118 -5.11 -32.70 7.90
CA TYR A 118 -4.79 -31.57 7.01
C TYR A 118 -5.94 -31.17 6.09
N GLU A 119 -6.90 -32.06 5.89
CA GLU A 119 -8.04 -31.89 4.99
C GLU A 119 -8.88 -30.67 5.38
N TYR A 120 -9.08 -30.44 6.69
CA TYR A 120 -9.82 -29.29 7.21
C TYR A 120 -9.13 -27.94 6.95
N LEU A 121 -7.82 -27.94 6.69
CA LEU A 121 -7.09 -26.71 6.38
C LEU A 121 -7.21 -26.35 4.90
N ILE A 122 -7.12 -27.36 4.03
CA ILE A 122 -7.09 -27.16 2.57
C ILE A 122 -8.51 -26.97 2.03
N TRP A 123 -9.45 -27.77 2.54
CA TRP A 123 -10.82 -27.83 2.03
C TRP A 123 -11.78 -27.19 2.99
N VAL A 124 -12.54 -26.24 2.48
CA VAL A 124 -13.56 -25.55 3.24
C VAL A 124 -14.82 -25.44 2.41
N ASP A 125 -15.89 -26.01 2.95
CA ASP A 125 -17.20 -25.89 2.35
C ASP A 125 -17.66 -24.43 2.33
N THR A 126 -17.77 -23.88 1.13
CA THR A 126 -18.14 -22.49 0.90
C THR A 126 -19.34 -22.50 -0.04
N GLY A 127 -20.44 -21.86 0.38
CA GLY A 127 -21.64 -21.78 -0.44
C GLY A 127 -21.37 -21.11 -1.80
N ASP A 128 -21.94 -21.66 -2.87
CA ASP A 128 -21.71 -21.22 -4.25
C ASP A 128 -21.95 -19.70 -4.45
N VAL A 129 -22.94 -19.14 -3.76
CA VAL A 129 -23.26 -17.70 -3.83
C VAL A 129 -22.13 -16.85 -3.27
N LEU A 130 -21.58 -17.24 -2.11
CA LEU A 130 -20.52 -16.50 -1.45
C LEU A 130 -19.21 -16.61 -2.23
N TRP A 131 -18.91 -17.80 -2.73
CA TRP A 131 -17.79 -18.05 -3.66
C TRP A 131 -17.89 -17.15 -4.91
N LEU A 132 -19.08 -17.07 -5.53
CA LEU A 132 -19.29 -16.25 -6.71
C LEU A 132 -19.04 -14.76 -6.42
N ILE A 133 -19.57 -14.24 -5.31
CA ILE A 133 -19.36 -12.84 -4.90
C ILE A 133 -17.86 -12.58 -4.65
N GLN A 134 -17.18 -13.46 -3.90
CA GLN A 134 -15.74 -13.33 -3.64
C GLN A 134 -14.93 -13.35 -4.95
N THR A 135 -15.30 -14.20 -5.90
CA THR A 135 -14.63 -14.31 -7.20
C THR A 135 -14.82 -13.04 -8.04
N ILE A 136 -16.02 -12.47 -8.06
CA ILE A 136 -16.29 -11.19 -8.76
C ILE A 136 -15.45 -10.06 -8.15
N VAL A 137 -15.41 -9.97 -6.82
CA VAL A 137 -14.61 -8.96 -6.11
C VAL A 137 -13.11 -9.15 -6.41
N ALA A 138 -12.61 -10.39 -6.44
CA ALA A 138 -11.23 -10.71 -6.79
C ALA A 138 -10.85 -10.32 -8.23
N ILE A 139 -11.75 -10.54 -9.21
CA ILE A 139 -11.54 -10.12 -10.60
C ILE A 139 -11.42 -8.60 -10.72
N ILE A 140 -12.31 -7.86 -10.05
CA ILE A 140 -12.25 -6.38 -10.05
C ILE A 140 -10.96 -5.91 -9.39
N SER A 141 -10.62 -6.49 -8.24
CA SER A 141 -9.44 -6.15 -7.45
C SER A 141 -8.12 -6.36 -8.20
N ILE A 142 -7.93 -7.52 -8.83
CA ILE A 142 -6.72 -7.79 -9.60
C ILE A 142 -6.68 -6.95 -10.88
N GLY A 143 -7.83 -6.69 -11.51
CA GLY A 143 -7.94 -5.84 -12.70
C GLY A 143 -7.51 -4.40 -12.43
N GLU A 144 -7.98 -3.82 -11.32
CA GLU A 144 -7.55 -2.50 -10.88
C GLU A 144 -6.05 -2.47 -10.56
N THR A 145 -5.57 -3.50 -9.87
CA THR A 145 -4.16 -3.63 -9.50
C THR A 145 -3.27 -3.67 -10.75
N ILE A 146 -3.62 -4.49 -11.74
CA ILE A 146 -2.93 -4.57 -13.04
C ILE A 146 -2.97 -3.21 -13.76
N LEU A 147 -4.10 -2.50 -13.73
CA LEU A 147 -4.23 -1.18 -14.34
C LEU A 147 -3.28 -0.15 -13.70
N ILE A 148 -3.26 -0.06 -12.37
CA ILE A 148 -2.35 0.84 -11.64
C ILE A 148 -0.89 0.50 -11.95
N TYR A 149 -0.56 -0.80 -12.03
CA TYR A 149 0.77 -1.23 -12.39
C TYR A 149 1.15 -0.88 -13.83
N TYR A 150 0.25 -1.05 -14.79
CA TYR A 150 0.45 -0.65 -16.18
C TYR A 150 0.71 0.87 -16.30
N LEU A 151 -0.01 1.68 -15.52
CA LEU A 151 0.18 3.13 -15.48
C LEU A 151 1.49 3.55 -14.79
N THR A 152 1.93 2.80 -13.78
CA THR A 152 3.14 3.10 -12.98
C THR A 152 4.42 2.51 -13.57
N TYR A 153 4.31 1.67 -14.61
CA TYR A 153 5.43 0.95 -15.19
C TYR A 153 6.52 1.87 -15.77
N LYS A 154 7.74 1.76 -15.22
CA LYS A 154 8.95 2.49 -15.64
C LYS A 154 10.08 1.57 -16.18
N GLY A 155 9.79 0.33 -16.57
CA GLY A 155 10.72 -0.54 -17.30
C GLY A 155 11.23 -1.81 -16.60
N SER A 156 11.22 -1.89 -15.26
CA SER A 156 11.68 -3.11 -14.55
C SER A 156 10.52 -4.03 -14.15
N ILE A 157 10.25 -5.05 -14.95
CA ILE A 157 9.21 -6.08 -14.66
C ILE A 157 9.63 -6.97 -13.49
N LEU A 158 10.93 -7.25 -13.33
CA LEU A 158 11.41 -8.11 -12.24
C LEU A 158 11.21 -7.47 -10.87
N ARG A 159 11.53 -6.18 -10.70
CA ARG A 159 11.25 -5.45 -9.45
C ARG A 159 9.75 -5.40 -9.17
N LEU A 160 8.93 -5.40 -10.22
CA LEU A 160 7.48 -5.41 -10.13
C LEU A 160 6.93 -6.75 -9.63
N CYS A 161 7.43 -7.88 -10.15
CA CYS A 161 6.99 -9.22 -9.73
C CYS A 161 7.31 -9.53 -8.25
N PHE A 162 8.37 -8.95 -7.69
CA PHE A 162 8.77 -9.13 -6.29
C PHE A 162 8.24 -8.05 -5.35
N ASN A 163 7.26 -7.24 -5.77
CA ASN A 163 6.64 -6.25 -4.91
C ASN A 163 5.65 -6.93 -3.94
N ILE A 164 5.79 -6.68 -2.63
CA ILE A 164 5.00 -7.34 -1.58
C ILE A 164 3.48 -7.13 -1.77
N PRO A 165 2.96 -5.90 -1.95
CA PRO A 165 1.56 -5.66 -2.33
C PRO A 165 1.08 -6.46 -3.54
N PHE A 166 1.89 -6.57 -4.60
CA PHE A 166 1.52 -7.35 -5.79
C PHE A 166 1.43 -8.85 -5.49
N LEU A 167 2.40 -9.37 -4.73
CA LEU A 167 2.41 -10.77 -4.33
C LEU A 167 1.23 -11.10 -3.42
N LEU A 168 0.89 -10.22 -2.48
CA LEU A 168 -0.31 -10.37 -1.64
C LEU A 168 -1.58 -10.38 -2.48
N GLU A 169 -1.72 -9.48 -3.46
CA GLU A 169 -2.84 -9.49 -4.41
C GLU A 169 -2.93 -10.82 -5.16
N LEU A 170 -1.77 -11.29 -5.64
CA LEU A 170 -1.70 -12.51 -6.42
C LEU A 170 -2.13 -13.71 -5.55
N ILE A 171 -1.63 -13.80 -4.31
CA ILE A 171 -1.97 -14.88 -3.37
C ILE A 171 -3.46 -14.88 -3.02
N THR A 172 -4.10 -13.71 -2.86
CA THR A 172 -5.52 -13.65 -2.45
C THR A 172 -6.51 -13.71 -3.61
N SER A 173 -6.14 -13.24 -4.81
CA SER A 173 -7.07 -13.13 -5.95
C SER A 173 -6.87 -14.21 -7.01
N PHE A 174 -5.64 -14.64 -7.30
CA PHE A 174 -5.38 -15.61 -8.37
C PHE A 174 -5.97 -17.00 -8.13
N PRO A 175 -5.85 -17.60 -6.93
CA PRO A 175 -6.48 -18.89 -6.66
C PRO A 175 -7.99 -18.86 -6.88
N LEU A 176 -8.68 -17.80 -6.42
CA LEU A 176 -10.13 -17.63 -6.62
C LEU A 176 -10.51 -17.63 -8.11
N ILE A 177 -9.73 -16.95 -8.94
CA ILE A 177 -9.99 -16.92 -10.39
C ILE A 177 -9.77 -18.32 -11.01
N LEU A 178 -8.76 -19.06 -10.56
CA LEU A 178 -8.52 -20.43 -11.03
C LEU A 178 -9.65 -21.39 -10.68
N THR A 179 -10.34 -21.18 -9.55
CA THR A 179 -11.48 -22.03 -9.14
C THR A 179 -12.67 -21.97 -10.11
N ILE A 180 -12.73 -20.99 -11.02
CA ILE A 180 -13.78 -20.91 -12.06
C ILE A 180 -13.70 -22.10 -13.01
N PHE A 181 -12.49 -22.58 -13.31
CA PHE A 181 -12.25 -23.63 -14.30
C PHE A 181 -12.57 -25.04 -13.80
N VAL A 182 -12.55 -25.26 -12.47
CA VAL A 182 -12.72 -26.58 -11.86
C VAL A 182 -13.69 -26.49 -10.69
N LYS A 183 -14.82 -27.21 -10.78
CA LYS A 183 -15.90 -27.15 -9.76
C LYS A 183 -15.40 -27.55 -8.36
N GLU A 184 -14.58 -28.59 -8.26
CA GLU A 184 -14.03 -29.05 -6.97
C GLU A 184 -13.15 -27.99 -6.29
N TRP A 185 -12.45 -27.15 -7.08
CA TRP A 185 -11.54 -26.16 -6.53
C TRP A 185 -12.25 -24.99 -5.86
N ARG A 186 -13.57 -24.85 -6.02
CA ARG A 186 -14.36 -23.80 -5.34
C ARG A 186 -14.27 -23.90 -3.81
N GLN A 187 -14.01 -25.10 -3.29
CA GLN A 187 -13.88 -25.38 -1.86
C GLN A 187 -12.42 -25.28 -1.39
N PHE A 188 -11.50 -24.83 -2.24
CA PHE A 188 -10.10 -24.62 -1.86
C PHE A 188 -9.97 -23.37 -0.97
N TYR A 189 -9.23 -23.49 0.12
CA TYR A 189 -8.99 -22.38 1.03
C TYR A 189 -8.11 -21.29 0.38
N VAL A 190 -8.56 -20.03 0.53
CA VAL A 190 -7.79 -18.85 0.11
C VAL A 190 -7.73 -17.86 1.29
N PRO A 191 -6.54 -17.36 1.67
CA PRO A 191 -6.37 -16.45 2.82
C PRO A 191 -6.78 -15.00 2.48
N ILE A 192 -8.05 -14.80 2.08
CA ILE A 192 -8.60 -13.51 1.62
C ILE A 192 -8.45 -12.42 2.69
N PHE A 193 -8.44 -12.78 3.98
CA PHE A 193 -8.25 -11.83 5.08
C PHE A 193 -6.95 -11.02 4.98
N LEU A 194 -5.93 -11.50 4.26
CA LEU A 194 -4.68 -10.76 4.01
C LEU A 194 -4.89 -9.47 3.22
N ASN A 195 -6.04 -9.30 2.56
CA ASN A 195 -6.45 -8.05 1.94
C ASN A 195 -6.54 -6.88 2.95
N CYS A 196 -6.59 -7.15 4.27
CA CYS A 196 -6.50 -6.09 5.29
C CYS A 196 -5.17 -5.33 5.23
N TRP A 197 -4.06 -6.00 4.88
CA TRP A 197 -2.74 -5.36 4.75
C TRP A 197 -2.66 -4.47 3.51
N LEU A 198 -3.31 -4.87 2.42
CA LEU A 198 -3.47 -4.04 1.23
C LEU A 198 -4.32 -2.81 1.54
N ALA A 199 -5.44 -2.99 2.25
CA ALA A 199 -6.28 -1.89 2.72
C ALA A 199 -5.50 -0.92 3.61
N ASN A 200 -4.66 -1.43 4.53
CA ASN A 200 -3.80 -0.61 5.38
C ASN A 200 -2.83 0.25 4.55
N GLY A 201 -2.16 -0.33 3.55
CA GLY A 201 -1.27 0.41 2.67
C GLY A 201 -2.00 1.53 1.91
N ILE A 202 -3.16 1.22 1.34
CA ILE A 202 -3.98 2.21 0.61
C ILE A 202 -4.46 3.32 1.56
N LEU A 203 -4.84 2.98 2.80
CA LEU A 203 -5.26 3.95 3.79
C LEU A 203 -4.11 4.88 4.21
N GLU A 204 -2.91 4.33 4.47
CA GLU A 204 -1.71 5.12 4.77
C GLU A 204 -1.40 6.11 3.63
N ASP A 205 -1.48 5.65 2.38
CA ASP A 205 -1.27 6.48 1.18
C ASP A 205 -2.35 7.57 1.02
N MET A 206 -3.62 7.23 1.25
CA MET A 206 -4.73 8.19 1.18
C MET A 206 -4.64 9.26 2.27
N LEU A 207 -4.29 8.87 3.50
CA LEU A 207 -4.10 9.81 4.60
C LEU A 207 -2.95 10.77 4.28
N HIS A 208 -1.83 10.26 3.77
CA HIS A 208 -0.71 11.09 3.35
C HIS A 208 -1.12 12.14 2.30
N ASP A 209 -1.90 11.75 1.30
CA ASP A 209 -2.37 12.67 0.24
C ASP A 209 -3.43 13.67 0.73
N LEU A 210 -4.37 13.22 1.57
CA LEU A 210 -5.36 14.11 2.20
C LEU A 210 -4.69 15.20 3.03
N HIS A 211 -3.67 14.85 3.82
CA HIS A 211 -2.93 15.82 4.62
C HIS A 211 -2.14 16.81 3.76
N ARG A 212 -1.57 16.35 2.64
CA ARG A 212 -0.88 17.22 1.68
C ARG A 212 -1.82 18.25 1.06
N VAL A 213 -3.06 17.87 0.77
CA VAL A 213 -4.02 18.68 0.00
C VAL A 213 -4.88 19.56 0.89
N SER A 214 -5.31 19.04 2.04
CA SER A 214 -6.47 19.59 2.72
C SER A 214 -6.17 20.79 3.61
N GLN A 215 -4.89 21.16 3.85
CA GLN A 215 -4.49 22.13 4.90
C GLN A 215 -5.25 21.94 6.23
N VAL A 216 -5.78 20.73 6.49
CA VAL A 216 -6.49 20.45 7.72
C VAL A 216 -5.43 20.52 8.79
N ASN A 217 -5.65 21.36 9.80
CA ASN A 217 -4.80 21.51 10.99
C ASN A 217 -4.87 20.24 11.87
N THR A 218 -4.71 19.06 11.29
CA THR A 218 -4.38 17.85 12.03
C THR A 218 -2.89 17.91 12.36
N THR A 219 -2.56 17.78 13.63
CA THR A 219 -1.17 17.70 14.07
C THR A 219 -0.48 16.52 13.40
N ALA A 220 0.82 16.64 13.12
CA ALA A 220 1.64 15.52 12.61
C ALA A 220 1.52 14.27 13.50
N LEU A 221 1.28 14.50 14.79
CA LEU A 221 1.03 13.51 15.84
C LEU A 221 -0.26 12.72 15.60
N SER A 222 -1.37 13.39 15.20
CA SER A 222 -2.64 12.73 14.85
C SER A 222 -2.48 11.78 13.66
N ARG A 223 -1.69 12.17 12.65
CA ARG A 223 -1.41 11.36 11.44
C ARG A 223 -0.71 10.04 11.78
N GLN A 224 0.34 10.09 12.58
CA GLN A 224 1.08 8.90 12.98
C GLN A 224 0.22 7.98 13.86
N MET A 225 -0.62 8.57 14.71
CA MET A 225 -1.58 7.81 15.53
C MET A 225 -2.59 7.05 14.68
N THR A 226 -3.17 7.65 13.63
CA THR A 226 -4.11 6.95 12.74
C THR A 226 -3.44 5.76 12.03
N GLY A 227 -2.20 5.91 11.55
CA GLY A 227 -1.45 4.81 10.94
C GLY A 227 -1.13 3.69 11.94
N LEU A 228 -0.77 4.03 13.18
CA LEU A 228 -0.55 3.08 14.26
C LEU A 228 -1.80 2.27 14.60
N PHE A 229 -2.95 2.93 14.75
CA PHE A 229 -4.21 2.23 15.02
C PHE A 229 -4.62 1.32 13.87
N SER A 230 -4.43 1.76 12.62
CA SER A 230 -4.73 0.95 11.45
C SER A 230 -3.86 -0.31 11.37
N THR A 231 -2.55 -0.17 11.60
CA THR A 231 -1.62 -1.31 11.59
C THR A 231 -1.88 -2.27 12.75
N LEU A 232 -2.17 -1.77 13.95
CA LEU A 232 -2.58 -2.57 15.09
C LEU A 232 -3.87 -3.36 14.81
N PHE A 233 -4.87 -2.70 14.24
CA PHE A 233 -6.12 -3.35 13.84
C PHE A 233 -5.87 -4.46 12.82
N CYS A 234 -5.03 -4.22 11.80
CA CYS A 234 -4.70 -5.23 10.80
C CYS A 234 -3.94 -6.42 11.38
N LEU A 235 -3.04 -6.19 12.34
CA LEU A 235 -2.35 -7.27 13.07
C LEU A 235 -3.33 -8.12 13.86
N ILE A 236 -4.22 -7.50 14.64
CA ILE A 236 -5.21 -8.21 15.45
C ILE A 236 -6.16 -9.00 14.54
N PHE A 237 -6.67 -8.37 13.49
CA PHE A 237 -7.60 -8.99 12.55
C PHE A 237 -6.98 -10.18 11.80
N SER A 238 -5.79 -10.00 11.22
CA SER A 238 -5.10 -11.07 10.50
C SER A 238 -4.65 -12.20 11.42
N GLY A 239 -4.22 -11.88 12.65
CA GLY A 239 -3.93 -12.86 13.68
C GLY A 239 -5.15 -13.69 14.07
N ALA A 240 -6.30 -13.05 14.27
CA ALA A 240 -7.53 -13.73 14.65
C ALA A 240 -8.03 -14.67 13.55
N CYS A 241 -7.99 -14.22 12.28
CA CYS A 241 -8.38 -15.03 11.14
C CYS A 241 -7.41 -16.21 10.89
N ALA A 242 -6.11 -15.97 11.03
CA ALA A 242 -5.10 -17.03 10.85
C ALA A 242 -5.20 -18.09 11.95
N PHE A 243 -5.39 -17.67 13.20
CA PHE A 243 -5.52 -18.57 14.34
C PHE A 243 -6.79 -19.41 14.25
N GLU A 244 -7.94 -18.78 13.97
CA GLU A 244 -9.22 -19.47 13.74
C GLU A 244 -9.07 -20.57 12.68
N HIS A 245 -8.54 -20.21 11.51
CA HIS A 245 -8.41 -21.15 10.40
C HIS A 245 -7.48 -22.33 10.70
N LEU A 246 -6.32 -22.08 11.31
CA LEU A 246 -5.38 -23.15 11.67
C LEU A 246 -5.95 -24.07 12.75
N GLN A 247 -6.73 -23.50 13.67
CA GLN A 247 -7.33 -24.23 14.77
C GLN A 247 -8.56 -25.07 14.33
N ARG A 248 -9.05 -24.91 13.09
CA ARG A 248 -10.06 -25.79 12.50
C ARG A 248 -9.63 -27.26 12.44
N SER A 249 -8.33 -27.51 12.28
CA SER A 249 -7.77 -28.86 12.30
C SER A 249 -7.51 -29.36 13.74
N GLY A 250 -7.47 -28.44 14.72
CA GLY A 250 -7.25 -28.75 16.13
C GLY A 250 -8.40 -29.51 16.79
N ILE A 251 -8.15 -29.99 18.01
CA ILE A 251 -9.14 -30.71 18.83
C ILE A 251 -10.31 -29.79 19.16
N ARG A 252 -10.02 -28.56 19.57
CA ARG A 252 -11.02 -27.53 19.85
C ARG A 252 -11.13 -26.58 18.67
N ARG A 253 -12.29 -26.61 17.99
CA ARG A 253 -12.65 -25.59 17.00
C ARG A 253 -13.03 -24.29 17.72
N LEU A 254 -12.59 -23.17 17.18
CA LEU A 254 -12.84 -21.84 17.75
C LEU A 254 -13.63 -20.99 16.77
N ASN A 255 -14.50 -20.15 17.30
CA ASN A 255 -15.17 -19.13 16.51
C ASN A 255 -14.25 -17.90 16.29
N LEU A 256 -14.63 -17.03 15.36
CA LEU A 256 -13.90 -15.79 15.08
C LEU A 256 -13.76 -14.90 16.32
N PHE A 257 -14.80 -14.82 17.16
CA PHE A 257 -14.78 -14.02 18.40
C PHE A 257 -13.84 -14.60 19.47
N GLU A 258 -13.80 -15.92 19.63
CA GLU A 258 -12.87 -16.59 20.54
C GLU A 258 -11.42 -16.37 20.09
N SER A 259 -11.18 -16.44 18.78
CA SER A 259 -9.86 -16.18 18.19
C SER A 259 -9.44 -14.72 18.33
N PHE A 260 -10.39 -13.77 18.17
CA PHE A 260 -10.15 -12.36 18.43
C PHE A 260 -9.79 -12.09 19.90
N TYR A 261 -10.54 -12.69 20.84
CA TYR A 261 -10.23 -12.62 22.27
C TYR A 261 -8.82 -13.15 22.56
N PHE A 262 -8.48 -14.33 22.03
CA PHE A 262 -7.16 -14.94 22.19
C PHE A 262 -6.03 -14.02 21.70
N VAL A 263 -6.16 -13.42 20.51
CA VAL A 263 -5.13 -12.51 19.97
C VAL A 263 -5.03 -11.23 20.79
N MET A 264 -6.14 -10.66 21.26
CA MET A 264 -6.14 -9.50 22.15
C MET A 264 -5.44 -9.79 23.49
N VAL A 265 -5.72 -10.94 24.11
CA VAL A 265 -5.08 -11.40 25.36
C VAL A 265 -3.59 -11.67 25.15
N THR A 266 -3.22 -12.19 23.98
CA THR A 266 -1.82 -12.47 23.61
C THR A 266 -1.03 -11.17 23.38
N PHE A 267 -1.58 -10.22 22.60
CA PHE A 267 -0.93 -8.94 22.32
C PHE A 267 -0.82 -8.02 23.53
N SER A 268 -1.78 -8.11 24.45
CA SER A 268 -1.69 -7.43 25.75
C SER A 268 -0.72 -8.09 26.73
N THR A 269 -0.10 -9.22 26.36
CA THR A 269 0.83 -10.01 27.19
C THR A 269 0.21 -10.55 28.48
N VAL A 270 -1.11 -10.60 28.57
CA VAL A 270 -1.84 -11.09 29.76
C VAL A 270 -1.77 -12.61 29.84
N GLY A 271 -2.07 -13.30 28.74
CA GLY A 271 -1.90 -14.76 28.62
C GLY A 271 -2.68 -15.59 29.66
N PHE A 272 -4.02 -15.45 29.71
CA PHE A 272 -4.85 -16.21 30.67
C PHE A 272 -4.74 -17.74 30.55
N GLY A 273 -4.46 -18.25 29.34
CA GLY A 273 -4.26 -19.69 29.07
C GLY A 273 -5.56 -20.51 28.96
N ASP A 274 -6.72 -19.85 28.99
CA ASP A 274 -8.05 -20.45 28.81
C ASP A 274 -8.31 -20.91 27.37
N ILE A 275 -7.74 -20.19 26.40
CA ILE A 275 -7.65 -20.58 24.99
C ILE A 275 -6.16 -20.69 24.63
N HIS A 276 -5.76 -21.81 24.04
CA HIS A 276 -4.40 -22.08 23.61
C HIS A 276 -4.35 -22.85 22.29
N PRO A 277 -3.27 -22.72 21.52
CA PRO A 277 -3.07 -23.49 20.30
C PRO A 277 -2.83 -24.98 20.60
N ASP A 278 -3.74 -25.84 20.15
CA ASP A 278 -3.66 -27.30 20.36
C ASP A 278 -2.82 -28.01 19.30
N TRP A 279 -2.55 -27.34 18.17
CA TRP A 279 -1.94 -27.94 16.98
C TRP A 279 -0.60 -27.25 16.65
N TRP A 280 0.39 -28.00 16.17
CA TRP A 280 1.75 -27.48 15.93
C TRP A 280 1.83 -26.27 14.97
N MET A 281 1.03 -26.27 13.90
CA MET A 281 0.86 -25.12 12.98
C MET A 281 0.24 -23.91 13.66
N SER A 282 -0.79 -24.08 14.50
CA SER A 282 -1.38 -22.95 15.23
C SER A 282 -0.39 -22.41 16.27
N GLN A 283 0.37 -23.28 16.94
CA GLN A 283 1.48 -22.87 17.84
C GLN A 283 2.53 -22.05 17.10
N LEU A 284 3.02 -22.53 15.96
CA LEU A 284 4.00 -21.83 15.14
C LEU A 284 3.46 -20.49 14.63
N CYS A 285 2.21 -20.44 14.20
CA CYS A 285 1.55 -19.21 13.77
C CYS A 285 1.50 -18.17 14.90
N VAL A 286 1.15 -18.57 16.13
CA VAL A 286 1.14 -17.67 17.29
C VAL A 286 2.55 -17.16 17.60
N CYS A 287 3.58 -18.00 17.55
CA CYS A 287 4.96 -17.56 17.72
C CYS A 287 5.35 -16.51 16.67
N ILE A 288 5.07 -16.76 15.39
CA ILE A 288 5.34 -15.80 14.30
C ILE A 288 4.56 -14.49 14.52
N LEU A 289 3.28 -14.58 14.88
CA LEU A 289 2.42 -13.43 15.12
C LEU A 289 2.98 -12.55 16.24
N ILE A 290 3.46 -13.15 17.33
CA ILE A 290 4.12 -12.44 18.44
C ILE A 290 5.40 -11.74 17.95
N PHE A 291 6.27 -12.42 17.20
CA PHE A 291 7.49 -11.82 16.64
C PHE A 291 7.19 -10.65 15.70
N VAL A 292 6.19 -10.80 14.83
CA VAL A 292 5.76 -9.74 13.92
C VAL A 292 5.18 -8.55 14.69
N ALA A 293 4.34 -8.79 15.70
CA ALA A 293 3.78 -7.72 16.53
C ALA A 293 4.88 -6.93 17.26
N PHE A 294 5.85 -7.62 17.88
CA PHE A 294 6.99 -6.98 18.54
C PHE A 294 7.97 -6.32 17.57
N GLY A 295 8.03 -6.73 16.30
CA GLY A 295 8.84 -6.03 15.29
C GLY A 295 8.15 -4.78 14.78
N VAL A 296 6.87 -4.88 14.43
CA VAL A 296 6.11 -3.83 13.74
C VAL A 296 5.67 -2.72 14.68
N LEU A 297 5.12 -3.04 15.86
CA LEU A 297 4.56 -2.03 16.76
C LEU A 297 5.63 -1.07 17.29
N PRO A 298 6.77 -1.54 17.85
CA PRO A 298 7.82 -0.63 18.32
C PRO A 298 8.47 0.15 17.19
N SER A 299 8.59 -0.41 15.98
CA SER A 299 9.11 0.31 14.81
C SER A 299 8.20 1.47 14.41
N LYS A 300 6.88 1.26 14.42
CA LYS A 300 5.92 2.31 14.10
C LYS A 300 5.79 3.35 15.23
N VAL A 301 5.96 2.94 16.49
CA VAL A 301 5.97 3.85 17.67
C VAL A 301 7.28 4.64 17.78
N SER A 302 8.44 4.06 17.46
CA SER A 302 9.70 4.80 17.43
C SER A 302 9.70 5.87 16.33
N LEU A 303 9.11 5.55 15.17
CA LEU A 303 8.85 6.52 14.11
C LEU A 303 7.82 7.60 14.51
N PHE A 304 7.07 7.40 15.59
CA PHE A 304 6.20 8.42 16.17
C PHE A 304 6.97 9.44 17.04
N PHE A 305 8.10 9.05 17.63
CA PHE A 305 8.90 9.92 18.51
C PHE A 305 10.04 10.67 17.78
N ILE A 306 10.23 10.43 16.48
CA ILE A 306 11.22 11.11 15.61
C ILE A 306 10.49 12.06 14.68
#